data_AF-A0A8D8HX35-F1
#
_entry.id   AF-A0A8D8HX35-F1
#
_cell.length_a   1.000
_cell.length_b   1.000
_cell.length_c   1.000
_cell.angle_alpha   90.00
_cell.angle_beta   90.00
_cell.angle_gamma   90.00
#
_symmetry.space_group_name_H-M   'P 1'
#
loop_
_entity.id
_entity.type
_entity.pdbx_description
1 polymer ?
#
loop_
_entity_poly.entity_id
_entity_poly.type
_entity_poly.pdbx_seq_one_letter_code
_entity_poly.pdbx_strand_id
1 'polypeptide(L)'
;MANQIVFVFQMPLPREGRQLDYSRWQQNLIGVLQTDIAYDANILLKPHTKMSIDARLAYRNKGDHDQDWKYLASSLETRDLDCFADNVTDEYLYNCNAIPLFELGSLHHDYLLNVRIPVD
;
A
#
# COMPACT_ATOMS: atom_id res chain seq x y z
N MET A 1 8.25 -9.52 15.54
CA MET A 1 7.00 -8.72 15.57
C MET A 1 6.77 -7.94 14.27
N ALA A 2 7.77 -7.30 13.66
CA ALA A 2 7.59 -6.54 12.41
C ALA A 2 6.95 -7.36 11.25
N ASN A 3 7.32 -8.64 11.07
CA ASN A 3 6.74 -9.52 10.03
C ASN A 3 5.25 -9.86 10.19
N GLN A 4 4.62 -9.47 11.30
CA GLN A 4 3.22 -9.78 11.59
C GLN A 4 2.29 -8.61 11.25
N ILE A 5 2.82 -7.43 10.91
CA ILE A 5 2.03 -6.26 10.53
C ILE A 5 1.59 -6.40 9.07
N VAL A 6 0.30 -6.18 8.83
CA VAL A 6 -0.28 -6.13 7.49
C VAL A 6 -1.07 -4.83 7.37
N PHE A 7 -0.70 -4.00 6.41
CA PHE A 7 -1.45 -2.81 6.03
C PHE A 7 -2.54 -3.23 5.04
N VAL A 8 -3.79 -2.95 5.38
CA VAL A 8 -4.96 -3.41 4.62
C VAL A 8 -5.70 -2.22 4.04
N PHE A 9 -5.91 -2.21 2.73
CA PHE A 9 -6.60 -1.16 2.01
C PHE A 9 -7.79 -1.74 1.26
N GLN A 10 -9.00 -1.35 1.67
CA GLN A 10 -10.23 -1.65 0.92
C GLN A 10 -10.48 -0.57 -0.12
N MET A 11 -10.76 -0.98 -1.35
CA MET A 11 -11.00 -0.11 -2.50
C MET A 11 -12.28 -0.56 -3.22
N PRO A 12 -13.29 0.30 -3.38
CA PRO A 12 -13.28 1.71 -3.00
C PRO A 12 -13.41 1.90 -1.48
N LEU A 13 -12.90 3.05 -0.99
CA LEU A 13 -12.94 3.37 0.44
C LEU A 13 -14.38 3.70 0.85
N PRO A 14 -14.90 3.11 1.95
CA PRO A 14 -16.20 3.50 2.50
C PRO A 14 -16.22 4.98 2.86
N ARG A 15 -17.30 5.70 2.53
CA ARG A 15 -17.47 7.13 2.86
C ARG A 15 -18.87 7.40 3.36
N GLU A 16 -18.99 8.28 4.36
CA GLU A 16 -20.28 8.72 4.92
C GLU A 16 -21.20 7.54 5.37
N GLY A 17 -20.59 6.48 5.91
CA GLY A 17 -21.31 5.27 6.33
C GLY A 17 -21.87 4.43 5.18
N ARG A 18 -21.48 4.69 3.93
CA ARG A 18 -21.88 3.91 2.76
C ARG A 18 -20.70 3.11 2.20
N GLN A 19 -20.98 1.86 1.86
CA GLN A 19 -20.11 1.09 0.99
C GLN A 19 -20.27 1.62 -0.43
N LEU A 20 -19.14 1.91 -1.05
CA LEU A 20 -19.07 2.28 -2.45
C LEU A 20 -18.72 1.03 -3.25
N ASP A 21 -19.10 1.03 -4.52
CA ASP A 21 -18.74 -0.05 -5.45
C ASP A 21 -17.96 0.57 -6.62
N TYR A 22 -16.95 -0.15 -7.11
CA TYR A 22 -16.42 0.20 -8.43
C TYR A 22 -17.38 -0.17 -9.55
N SER A 23 -17.24 0.50 -10.69
CA SER A 23 -18.02 0.24 -11.90
C SER A 23 -17.10 -0.06 -13.09
N ARG A 24 -17.60 -0.89 -14.02
CA ARG A 24 -16.88 -1.25 -15.25
C ARG A 24 -16.54 -0.09 -16.18
N TRP A 25 -17.11 1.09 -15.94
CA TRP A 25 -16.84 2.31 -16.70
C TRP A 25 -15.63 3.08 -16.17
N GLN A 26 -15.12 2.73 -14.98
CA GLN A 26 -13.85 3.26 -14.50
C GLN A 26 -12.71 2.51 -15.18
N GLN A 27 -11.85 3.28 -15.86
CA GLN A 27 -10.85 2.73 -16.75
C GLN A 27 -9.67 2.17 -15.97
N ASN A 28 -9.01 2.95 -15.11
CA ASN A 28 -7.82 2.48 -14.41
C ASN A 28 -7.88 2.76 -12.90
N LEU A 29 -7.17 1.93 -12.13
CA LEU A 29 -6.84 2.19 -10.74
C LEU A 29 -5.33 2.04 -10.55
N ILE A 30 -4.69 3.11 -10.11
CA ILE A 30 -3.26 3.16 -9.89
C ILE A 30 -3.02 3.29 -8.39
N GLY A 31 -2.22 2.39 -7.84
CA GLY A 31 -1.75 2.43 -6.46
C GLY A 31 -0.35 3.01 -6.38
N VAL A 32 -0.19 4.04 -5.53
CA VAL A 32 1.11 4.64 -5.21
C VAL A 32 1.29 4.58 -3.70
N LEU A 33 2.44 4.07 -3.25
CA LEU A 33 2.83 4.04 -1.85
C LEU A 33 3.62 5.29 -1.51
N GLN A 34 3.15 6.00 -0.49
CA GLN A 34 3.90 7.05 0.19
C GLN A 34 4.15 6.58 1.62
N THR A 35 5.41 6.59 2.03
CA THR A 35 5.83 6.12 3.35
C THR A 35 6.14 7.31 4.26
N ASP A 36 5.52 7.35 5.42
CA ASP A 36 5.86 8.30 6.47
C ASP A 36 6.82 7.63 7.45
N ILE A 37 8.08 8.06 7.44
CA ILE A 37 9.14 7.48 8.29
C ILE A 37 9.62 8.55 9.24
N ALA A 38 9.41 8.32 10.54
CA ALA A 38 9.92 9.21 11.57
C ALA A 38 11.44 9.07 11.71
N TYR A 39 12.11 10.20 11.90
CA TYR A 39 13.51 10.25 12.25
C TYR A 39 13.73 9.69 13.67
N ASP A 40 14.80 8.91 13.83
CA ASP A 40 15.29 8.46 15.13
C ASP A 40 16.82 8.55 15.13
N ALA A 41 17.40 9.15 16.17
CA ALA A 41 18.86 9.34 16.26
C ALA A 41 19.64 8.01 16.30
N ASN A 42 19.00 6.91 16.70
CA ASN A 42 19.60 5.58 16.73
C ASN A 42 19.46 4.85 15.39
N ILE A 43 18.55 5.29 14.51
CA ILE A 43 18.23 4.65 13.23
C ILE A 43 18.28 5.69 12.11
N LEU A 44 19.51 5.99 11.66
CA LEU A 44 19.72 6.84 10.49
C LEU A 44 19.40 6.07 9.20
N LEU A 45 18.36 6.50 8.50
CA LEU A 45 18.04 5.97 7.19
C LEU A 45 19.11 6.39 6.18
N LYS A 46 19.63 5.44 5.39
CA LYS A 46 20.55 5.78 4.30
C LYS A 46 19.74 6.36 3.12
N PRO A 47 20.28 7.36 2.39
CA PRO A 47 19.55 8.00 1.29
C PRO A 47 18.99 7.05 0.23
N HIS A 48 19.71 5.95 -0.04
CA HIS A 48 19.29 4.88 -0.92
C HIS A 48 19.20 3.59 -0.14
N THR A 49 18.00 3.29 0.36
CA THR A 49 17.72 2.06 1.10
C THR A 49 16.82 1.18 0.25
N LYS A 50 17.00 -0.14 0.30
CA LYS A 50 16.10 -1.07 -0.39
C LYS A 50 15.03 -1.57 0.56
N MET A 51 13.80 -1.62 0.08
CA MET A 51 12.64 -2.09 0.83
C MET A 51 11.96 -3.22 0.08
N SER A 52 11.75 -4.35 0.74
CA SER A 52 10.94 -5.45 0.21
C SER A 52 9.47 -5.23 0.55
N ILE A 53 8.59 -5.50 -0.43
CA ILE A 53 7.14 -5.30 -0.34
C ILE A 53 6.46 -6.61 -0.79
N ASP A 54 5.77 -7.30 0.12
CA ASP A 54 4.85 -8.41 -0.18
C ASP A 54 3.43 -7.82 -0.29
N ALA A 55 2.96 -7.67 -1.53
CA ALA A 55 1.63 -7.15 -1.82
C ALA A 55 0.73 -8.28 -2.33
N ARG A 56 -0.48 -8.37 -1.77
CA ARG A 56 -1.51 -9.34 -2.18
C ARG A 56 -2.82 -8.63 -2.42
N LEU A 57 -3.36 -8.84 -3.61
CA LEU A 57 -4.60 -8.24 -4.06
C LEU A 57 -5.68 -9.32 -4.10
N ALA A 58 -6.83 -9.03 -3.51
CA ALA A 58 -8.04 -9.82 -3.60
C ALA A 58 -9.15 -8.97 -4.23
N TYR A 59 -10.18 -9.63 -4.73
CA TYR A 59 -11.38 -9.00 -5.28
C TYR A 59 -12.65 -9.61 -4.69
N ARG A 60 -13.75 -8.85 -4.75
CA ARG A 60 -15.08 -9.29 -4.37
C ARG A 60 -16.10 -8.77 -5.37
N ASN A 61 -17.03 -9.61 -5.81
CA ASN A 61 -18.08 -9.18 -6.72
C ASN A 61 -19.23 -8.53 -5.96
N LYS A 62 -19.99 -7.71 -6.68
CA LYS A 62 -21.29 -7.24 -6.21
C LYS A 62 -22.23 -8.43 -5.99
N GLY A 63 -22.77 -8.54 -4.77
CA GLY A 63 -23.65 -9.63 -4.37
C GLY A 63 -22.94 -10.82 -3.71
N ASP A 64 -21.62 -10.85 -3.70
CA ASP A 64 -20.87 -11.79 -2.85
C ASP A 64 -21.08 -11.44 -1.36
N HIS A 65 -20.93 -12.43 -0.48
CA HIS A 65 -20.97 -12.18 0.97
C HIS A 65 -19.82 -11.27 1.41
N ASP A 66 -20.00 -10.57 2.53
CA ASP A 66 -19.05 -9.53 2.92
C ASP A 66 -17.60 -10.01 3.13
N GLN A 67 -17.45 -11.30 3.47
CA GLN A 67 -16.17 -11.95 3.76
C GLN A 67 -15.68 -12.84 2.59
N ASP A 68 -16.38 -12.88 1.46
CA ASP A 68 -16.04 -13.73 0.31
C ASP A 68 -15.00 -13.06 -0.61
N TRP A 69 -13.86 -12.70 -0.04
CA TRP A 69 -12.72 -12.15 -0.79
C TRP A 69 -11.99 -13.26 -1.54
N LYS A 70 -11.82 -13.08 -2.85
CA LYS A 70 -11.16 -14.02 -3.74
C LYS A 70 -9.77 -13.52 -4.10
N TYR A 71 -8.76 -14.36 -3.97
CA TYR A 71 -7.40 -14.03 -4.39
C TYR A 71 -7.36 -13.63 -5.88
N LEU A 72 -6.70 -12.51 -6.19
CA LEU A 72 -6.48 -12.06 -7.55
C LEU A 72 -5.03 -12.23 -7.98
N ALA A 73 -4.10 -11.65 -7.22
CA ALA A 73 -2.68 -11.63 -7.54
C ALA A 73 -1.84 -11.34 -6.29
N SER A 74 -0.55 -11.67 -6.35
CA SER A 74 0.45 -11.26 -5.36
C SER A 74 1.80 -11.03 -6.02
N SER A 75 2.58 -10.11 -5.47
CA SER A 75 4.00 -9.98 -5.80
C SER A 75 4.84 -9.67 -4.56
N LEU A 76 6.07 -10.19 -4.57
CA LEU A 76 7.12 -9.83 -3.62
C LEU A 76 8.21 -9.11 -4.40
N GLU A 77 8.29 -7.79 -4.24
CA GLU A 77 9.20 -6.93 -5.00
C GLU A 77 10.10 -6.15 -4.06
N THR A 78 11.34 -5.91 -4.49
CA THR A 78 12.25 -4.98 -3.81
C THR A 78 12.23 -3.64 -4.57
N ARG A 79 11.96 -2.55 -3.85
CA ARG A 79 11.95 -1.19 -4.38
C ARG A 79 13.01 -0.34 -3.69
N ASP A 80 13.51 0.65 -4.41
CA ASP A 80 14.39 1.67 -3.83
C ASP A 80 13.52 2.67 -3.06
N LEU A 81 13.93 2.91 -1.82
CA LEU A 81 13.36 3.88 -0.90
C LEU A 81 14.34 5.05 -0.82
N ASP A 82 14.06 6.05 -1.64
CA ASP A 82 14.85 7.28 -1.73
C ASP A 82 14.26 8.33 -0.80
N CYS A 83 14.96 8.60 0.31
CA CYS A 83 14.52 9.53 1.33
C CYS A 83 15.58 10.60 1.60
N PHE A 84 15.11 11.82 1.84
CA PHE A 84 15.93 12.98 2.13
C PHE A 84 15.49 13.59 3.46
N ALA A 85 16.44 14.19 4.16
CA ALA A 85 16.18 14.89 5.41
C ALA A 85 16.96 16.21 5.43
N ASP A 86 16.23 17.31 5.64
CA ASP A 86 16.79 18.65 5.77
C ASP A 86 16.45 19.21 7.16
N ASN A 87 17.47 19.62 7.93
CA ASN A 87 17.34 20.21 9.27
C ASN A 87 16.57 19.32 10.27
N VAL A 88 17.16 18.18 10.59
CA VAL A 88 16.55 17.13 11.39
C VAL A 88 16.30 17.55 12.84
N THR A 89 15.04 17.44 13.28
CA THR A 89 14.60 17.53 14.68
C THR A 89 13.96 16.20 15.10
N ASP A 90 13.76 15.98 16.40
CA ASP A 90 13.25 14.70 16.91
C ASP A 90 11.82 14.34 16.44
N GLU A 91 11.08 15.31 15.88
CA GLU A 91 9.73 15.10 15.30
C GLU A 91 9.74 15.07 13.76
N TYR A 92 10.92 15.03 13.14
CA TYR A 92 11.04 15.12 11.69
C TYR A 92 10.59 13.83 10.99
N LEU A 93 9.78 13.96 9.93
CA LEU A 93 9.47 12.87 9.02
C LEU A 93 10.35 12.98 7.78
N TYR A 94 11.00 11.89 7.39
CA TYR A 94 11.77 11.83 6.15
C TYR A 94 10.88 12.16 4.94
N ASN A 95 11.43 12.95 4.02
CA ASN A 95 10.79 13.20 2.74
C ASN A 95 11.21 12.12 1.76
N CYS A 96 10.33 11.14 1.54
CA CYS A 96 10.57 10.00 0.68
C CYS A 96 9.82 10.12 -0.65
N ASN A 97 10.47 9.70 -1.73
CA ASN A 97 9.83 9.61 -3.04
C ASN A 97 8.70 8.58 -3.04
N ALA A 98 7.67 8.85 -3.83
CA ALA A 98 6.54 7.96 -3.98
C ALA A 98 6.91 6.70 -4.78
N ILE A 99 6.45 5.53 -4.33
CA ILE A 99 6.76 4.24 -4.94
C ILE A 99 5.53 3.74 -5.70
N PRO A 100 5.60 3.50 -7.02
CA PRO A 100 4.49 2.89 -7.77
C PRO A 100 4.28 1.44 -7.31
N LEU A 101 3.07 1.09 -6.89
CA LEU A 101 2.72 -0.25 -6.43
C LEU A 101 2.12 -1.11 -7.54
N PHE A 102 1.00 -0.66 -8.12
CA PHE A 102 0.27 -1.43 -9.12
C PHE A 102 -0.59 -0.53 -10.01
N GLU A 103 -1.00 -1.06 -11.16
CA GLU A 103 -2.03 -0.50 -12.02
C GLU A 103 -2.99 -1.61 -12.46
N LEU A 104 -4.29 -1.37 -12.32
CA LEU A 104 -5.35 -2.19 -12.90
C LEU A 104 -5.95 -1.43 -14.08
N GLY A 105 -5.96 -2.04 -15.26
CA GLY A 105 -6.48 -1.43 -16.51
C GLY A 105 -7.99 -1.56 -16.72
N SER A 106 -8.72 -2.09 -15.73
CA SER A 106 -10.19 -2.08 -15.67
C SER A 106 -10.67 -2.41 -14.27
N LEU A 107 -11.79 -1.78 -13.86
CA LEU A 107 -12.38 -2.00 -12.53
C LEU A 107 -13.70 -2.75 -12.63
N HIS A 108 -13.64 -4.05 -12.36
CA HIS A 108 -14.81 -4.93 -12.46
C HIS A 108 -15.39 -5.33 -11.10
N HIS A 109 -14.63 -5.12 -10.03
CA HIS A 109 -14.87 -5.66 -8.70
C HIS A 109 -14.52 -4.62 -7.63
N ASP A 110 -14.88 -4.90 -6.38
CA ASP A 110 -14.21 -4.26 -5.25
C ASP A 110 -12.91 -5.00 -4.97
N TYR A 111 -11.92 -4.32 -4.41
CA TYR A 111 -10.58 -4.83 -4.20
C TYR A 111 -10.12 -4.66 -2.76
N LEU A 112 -9.32 -5.61 -2.28
CA LEU A 112 -8.65 -5.57 -0.99
C LEU A 112 -7.16 -5.78 -1.23
N LEU A 113 -6.35 -4.80 -0.85
CA LEU A 113 -4.90 -4.87 -0.94
C LEU A 113 -4.31 -5.06 0.45
N ASN A 114 -3.58 -6.16 0.62
CA ASN A 114 -2.77 -6.42 1.80
C ASN A 114 -1.31 -6.16 1.44
N VAL A 115 -0.66 -5.27 2.19
CA VAL A 115 0.76 -4.96 2.03
C VAL A 115 1.50 -5.35 3.30
N ARG A 116 2.57 -6.11 3.16
CA ARG A 116 3.50 -6.46 4.23
C ARG A 116 4.90 -6.03 3.85
N ILE A 117 5.63 -5.55 4.85
CA ILE A 117 7.04 -5.20 4.74
C ILE A 117 7.81 -6.28 5.52
N PRO A 118 8.27 -7.35 4.85
CA PRO A 118 9.07 -8.36 5.52
C PRO A 118 10.42 -7.76 5.96
N VAL A 119 10.79 -8.03 7.19
CA VAL A 119 12.15 -7.90 7.72
C VAL A 119 12.75 -9.31 7.81
N ASP A 120 13.89 -9.51 7.16
CA ASP A 120 14.69 -10.72 7.34
C ASP A 120 15.62 -10.56 8.56
#